data_AF-A0A2V3VWP8-F1
#
_entry.id   AF-A0A2V3VWP8-F1
#
_cell.length_a   1.000
_cell.length_b   1.000
_cell.length_c   1.000
_cell.angle_alpha   90.00
_cell.angle_beta   90.00
_cell.angle_gamma   90.00
#
_symmetry.space_group_name_H-M   'P 1'
#
loop_
_entity.id
_entity.type
_entity.pdbx_description
1 polymer ?
#
loop_
_entity_poly.entity_id
_entity_poly.type
_entity_poly.pdbx_seq_one_letter_code
_entity_poly.pdbx_strand_id
1 'polypeptide(L)'
;MNEIMSNQSVAQSVTTRLDSSLQSIREHHINFAEQTTVKGNARAKETIEAEKIIIHEFVSALQQDIARIQTVASEFEVTDQALGDGFK
;
A
#
# COMPACT_ATOMS: atom_id res chain seq x y z
N MET A 1 15.51 -12.94 -26.68
CA MET A 1 15.20 -11.67 -26.01
C MET A 1 13.98 -11.91 -25.15
N ASN A 2 14.05 -11.68 -23.84
CA ASN A 2 12.85 -11.64 -23.02
C ASN A 2 12.17 -10.31 -23.34
N GLU A 3 11.07 -10.33 -24.08
CA GLU A 3 10.23 -9.14 -24.24
C GLU A 3 9.68 -8.77 -22.86
N ILE A 4 10.07 -7.59 -22.38
CA ILE A 4 9.43 -6.97 -21.21
C ILE A 4 8.09 -6.45 -21.73
N MET A 5 7.07 -7.30 -21.73
CA MET A 5 5.70 -6.90 -22.03
C MET A 5 5.02 -6.44 -20.75
N SER A 6 4.33 -5.31 -20.77
CA SER A 6 3.44 -4.91 -19.69
C SER A 6 2.33 -5.94 -19.53
N ASN A 7 2.07 -6.34 -18.29
CA ASN A 7 0.87 -7.08 -17.95
C ASN A 7 0.04 -6.28 -16.96
N GLN A 8 -0.69 -5.30 -17.48
CA GLN A 8 -1.57 -4.42 -16.72
C GLN A 8 -2.56 -5.22 -15.85
N SER A 9 -3.07 -6.36 -16.35
CA SER A 9 -3.97 -7.23 -15.58
C SER A 9 -3.31 -7.82 -14.32
N VAL A 10 -2.04 -8.20 -14.40
CA VAL A 10 -1.26 -8.70 -13.26
C VAL A 10 -0.95 -7.56 -12.29
N ALA A 11 -0.51 -6.41 -12.80
CA ALA A 11 -0.28 -5.22 -11.96
C ALA A 11 -1.54 -4.81 -11.21
N GLN A 12 -2.70 -4.80 -11.89
CA GLN A 12 -3.98 -4.49 -11.29
C GLN A 12 -4.36 -5.52 -10.22
N SER A 13 -4.24 -6.82 -10.52
CA SER A 13 -4.49 -7.87 -9.52
C SER A 13 -3.59 -7.76 -8.29
N VAL A 14 -2.31 -7.40 -8.45
CA VAL A 14 -1.39 -7.19 -7.33
C VAL A 14 -1.82 -5.97 -6.51
N THR A 15 -2.13 -4.86 -7.17
CA THR A 15 -2.55 -3.62 -6.51
C THR A 15 -3.85 -3.79 -5.72
N THR A 16 -4.84 -4.52 -6.27
CA THR A 16 -6.07 -4.86 -5.55
C THR A 16 -5.83 -5.69 -4.29
N ARG A 17 -4.92 -6.68 -4.36
CA ARG A 17 -4.57 -7.50 -3.18
C ARG A 17 -3.87 -6.67 -2.10
N LEU A 18 -2.97 -5.78 -2.52
CA LEU A 18 -2.27 -4.88 -1.60
C LEU A 18 -3.23 -3.89 -0.93
N ASP A 19 -4.16 -3.31 -1.69
CA ASP A 19 -5.14 -2.36 -1.17
C ASP A 19 -6.12 -3.03 -0.20
N SER A 20 -6.55 -4.26 -0.50
CA SER A 20 -7.37 -5.08 0.42
C SER A 20 -6.64 -5.40 1.73
N SER A 21 -5.32 -5.66 1.64
CA SER A 21 -4.49 -5.91 2.82
C SER A 21 -4.30 -4.65 3.66
N LEU A 22 -4.17 -3.48 3.03
CA LEU A 22 -4.11 -2.19 3.71
C LEU A 22 -5.39 -1.85 4.46
N GLN A 23 -6.56 -2.19 3.90
CA GLN A 23 -7.83 -1.95 4.56
C GLN A 23 -7.91 -2.69 5.90
N SER A 24 -7.40 -3.93 5.98
CA SER A 24 -7.35 -4.69 7.23
C SER A 24 -6.46 -4.04 8.30
N ILE A 25 -5.40 -3.33 7.88
CA ILE A 25 -4.50 -2.60 8.79
C ILE A 25 -5.15 -1.30 9.28
N ARG A 26 -5.90 -0.61 8.40
CA ARG A 26 -6.64 0.62 8.74
C ARG A 26 -7.75 0.42 9.75
N GLU A 27 -8.42 -0.73 9.67
CA GLU A 27 -9.51 -1.11 10.57
C GLU A 27 -8.99 -1.69 11.90
N HIS A 28 -7.66 -1.72 12.12
CA HIS A 28 -7.11 -2.23 13.37
C HIS A 28 -7.43 -1.29 14.54
N HIS A 29 -8.10 -1.83 15.56
CA HIS A 29 -8.44 -1.11 16.78
C HIS A 29 -7.51 -1.51 17.91
N ILE A 30 -6.79 -0.53 18.45
CA ILE A 30 -5.98 -0.74 19.66
C ILE A 30 -6.88 -0.56 20.88
N ASN A 31 -7.17 -1.66 21.57
CA ASN A 31 -8.03 -1.67 22.75
C ASN A 31 -7.27 -1.20 24.00
N PHE A 32 -7.90 -0.35 24.80
CA PHE A 32 -7.35 0.14 26.05
C PHE A 32 -7.61 -0.85 27.20
N ALA A 33 -6.58 -1.20 27.96
CA ALA A 33 -6.77 -1.93 29.21
C ALA A 33 -7.11 -0.92 30.33
N GLU A 34 -8.39 -0.79 30.67
CA GLU A 34 -8.88 0.22 31.63
C GLU A 34 -8.40 0.02 33.09
N GLN A 35 -7.78 -1.13 33.40
CA GLN A 35 -7.37 -1.51 34.76
C GLN A 35 -5.88 -1.29 35.06
N THR A 36 -5.23 -0.27 34.50
CA THR A 36 -3.84 0.06 34.85
C THR A 36 -3.71 1.33 35.68
N THR A 37 -2.61 1.47 36.44
CA THR A 37 -2.36 2.63 37.30
C THR A 37 -2.29 3.93 36.47
N VAL A 38 -2.47 5.10 37.09
CA VAL A 38 -2.47 6.42 36.41
C VAL A 38 -1.23 6.62 35.50
N LYS A 39 -0.04 6.18 35.95
CA LYS A 39 1.19 6.23 35.13
C LYS A 39 1.19 5.19 33.99
N GLY A 40 0.60 4.01 34.22
CA GLY A 40 0.42 2.98 33.19
C GLY A 40 -0.49 3.46 32.06
N ASN A 41 -1.60 4.13 32.41
CA ASN A 41 -2.54 4.69 31.44
C ASN A 41 -1.90 5.78 30.56
N ALA A 42 -1.07 6.66 31.15
CA ALA A 42 -0.37 7.70 30.40
C ALA A 42 0.61 7.11 29.38
N ARG A 43 1.43 6.14 29.81
CA ARG A 43 2.42 5.48 28.94
C ARG A 43 1.76 4.60 27.88
N ALA A 44 0.65 3.94 28.22
CA ALA A 44 -0.17 3.21 27.26
C ALA A 44 -0.73 4.17 26.19
N LYS A 45 -1.25 5.33 26.59
CA LYS A 45 -1.74 6.35 25.64
C LYS A 45 -0.63 6.84 24.71
N GLU A 46 0.55 7.17 25.23
CA GLU A 46 1.69 7.58 24.40
C GLU A 46 2.11 6.50 23.40
N THR A 47 2.16 5.24 23.85
CA THR A 47 2.53 4.10 22.99
C THR A 47 1.49 3.90 21.88
N ILE A 48 0.20 3.99 22.21
CA ILE A 48 -0.89 3.88 21.24
C ILE A 48 -0.83 5.00 20.20
N GLU A 49 -0.56 6.24 20.61
CA GLU A 49 -0.44 7.35 19.66
C GLU A 49 0.79 7.18 18.75
N ALA A 50 1.91 6.71 19.29
CA ALA A 50 3.09 6.39 18.47
C ALA A 50 2.79 5.26 17.47
N GLU A 51 2.09 4.21 17.89
CA GLU A 51 1.68 3.11 17.02
C GLU A 51 0.74 3.58 15.91
N LYS A 52 -0.25 4.44 16.21
CA LYS A 52 -1.14 5.04 15.21
C LYS A 52 -0.37 5.84 14.17
N ILE A 53 0.64 6.63 14.59
CA ILE A 53 1.48 7.40 13.66
C ILE A 53 2.23 6.46 12.72
N ILE A 54 2.86 5.41 13.26
CA ILE A 54 3.61 4.43 12.45
C ILE A 54 2.69 3.73 11.46
N ILE A 55 1.52 3.26 11.91
CA ILE A 55 0.53 2.62 11.04
C ILE A 55 0.09 3.59 9.93
N HIS A 56 -0.17 4.85 10.27
CA HIS A 56 -0.58 5.87 9.30
C HIS A 56 0.52 6.12 8.24
N GLU A 57 1.76 6.30 8.66
CA GLU A 57 2.90 6.51 7.75
C GLU A 57 3.12 5.29 6.85
N PHE A 58 3.09 4.08 7.42
CA PHE A 58 3.23 2.84 6.67
C PHE A 58 2.13 2.68 5.61
N VAL A 59 0.87 2.89 6.01
CA VAL A 59 -0.28 2.84 5.11
C VAL A 59 -0.14 3.86 3.98
N SER A 60 0.25 5.09 4.30
CA SER A 60 0.43 6.17 3.32
C SER A 60 1.53 5.84 2.31
N ALA A 61 2.68 5.34 2.77
CA ALA A 61 3.78 4.94 1.91
C ALA A 61 3.37 3.80 0.97
N LEU A 62 2.71 2.76 1.50
CA LEU A 62 2.30 1.61 0.70
C LEU A 62 1.25 1.98 -0.35
N GLN A 63 0.36 2.93 -0.04
CA GLN A 63 -0.58 3.46 -1.04
C GLN A 63 0.11 4.20 -2.19
N GLN A 64 1.17 4.95 -1.89
CA GLN A 64 1.96 5.61 -2.95
C GLN A 64 2.64 4.57 -3.85
N ASP A 65 3.16 3.50 -3.27
CA ASP A 65 3.80 2.43 -4.03
C ASP A 65 2.79 1.65 -4.90
N ILE A 66 1.57 1.40 -4.38
CA ILE A 66 0.47 0.85 -5.18
C ILE A 66 0.16 1.72 -6.40
N ALA A 67 0.06 3.04 -6.21
CA ALA A 67 -0.20 3.97 -7.31
C ALA A 67 0.95 3.96 -8.34
N ARG A 68 2.20 3.91 -7.89
CA ARG A 68 3.37 3.81 -8.77
C ARG A 68 3.36 2.54 -9.61
N ILE A 69 2.99 1.39 -9.04
CA ILE A 69 2.88 0.13 -9.79
C ILE A 69 1.88 0.26 -10.94
N GLN A 70 0.73 0.89 -10.68
CA GLN A 70 -0.30 1.12 -11.71
C GLN A 70 0.22 2.06 -12.82
N THR A 71 0.87 3.16 -12.44
CA THR A 71 1.46 4.10 -13.39
C THR A 71 2.51 3.44 -14.27
N VAL A 72 3.46 2.70 -13.69
CA VAL A 72 4.51 2.02 -14.44
C VAL A 72 3.92 0.99 -15.40
N ALA A 73 2.93 0.20 -14.97
CA ALA A 73 2.25 -0.74 -15.85
C ALA A 73 1.57 -0.05 -17.04
N SER A 74 0.95 1.11 -16.82
CA SER A 74 0.37 1.94 -17.88
C SER A 74 1.44 2.48 -18.83
N GLU A 75 2.58 2.95 -18.33
CA GLU A 75 3.68 3.47 -19.14
C GLU A 75 4.30 2.39 -20.05
N PHE A 76 4.50 1.18 -19.52
CA PHE A 76 4.97 0.05 -20.32
C PHE A 76 3.95 -0.34 -21.41
N GLU A 77 2.65 -0.31 -21.11
CA GLU A 77 1.63 -0.66 -22.11
C GLU A 77 1.56 0.36 -23.26
N VAL A 78 1.66 1.65 -22.95
CA VAL A 78 1.79 2.71 -23.98
C VAL A 78 3.04 2.50 -24.82
N THR A 79 4.16 2.13 -24.19
CA THR A 79 5.43 1.86 -24.88
C THR A 79 5.31 0.64 -25.80
N ASP A 80 4.69 -0.44 -25.33
CA ASP A 80 4.46 -1.67 -26.11
C ASP A 80 3.56 -1.40 -27.32
N GLN A 81 2.49 -0.59 -27.15
CA GLN A 81 1.63 -0.17 -28.25
C GLN A 81 2.39 0.66 -29.29
N ALA A 82 3.18 1.63 -28.85
CA ALA A 82 3.98 2.47 -29.74
C ALA A 82 5.03 1.67 -30.54
N LEU A 83 5.67 0.68 -29.90
CA LEU A 83 6.60 -0.23 -30.57
C LEU A 83 5.85 -1.14 -31.55
N GLY A 84 4.74 -1.74 -31.14
CA GLY A 84 3.93 -2.63 -31.97
C GLY A 84 3.36 -1.96 -33.23
N ASP A 85 2.99 -0.68 -33.14
CA ASP A 85 2.55 0.12 -34.29
C ASP A 85 3.71 0.57 -35.18
N GLY A 86 4.92 0.76 -34.62
CA GLY A 86 6.13 1.09 -35.38
C GLY A 86 6.73 -0.08 -36.18
N PHE A 87 6.30 -1.32 -35.91
CA PHE A 87 6.72 -2.53 -36.64
C PHE A 87 5.66 -3.08 -37.61
N LYS A 88 4.57 -2.34 -37.87
CA LYS A 88 3.59 -2.61 -38.94
C LYS A 88 3.81 -1.69 -40.14
#